data_AF-A0A957PWM8-F1
#
_entry.id   AF-A0A957PWM8-F1
#
_cell.length_a   1.000
_cell.length_b   1.000
_cell.length_c   1.000
_cell.angle_alpha   90.00
_cell.angle_beta   90.00
_cell.angle_gamma   90.00
#
_symmetry.space_group_name_H-M   'P 1'
#
loop_
_entity.id
_entity.type
_entity.pdbx_description
1 polymer ?
#
loop_
_entity_poly.entity_id
_entity_poly.type
_entity_poly.pdbx_seq_one_letter_code
_entity_poly.pdbx_strand_id
1 'polypeptide(L)' 'ALRHTFATPYLNANPDDLRGLARLLGHASLNTVMVYTEPNLEDLTQRMERVEIAGN' A
#
# COMPACT_ATOMS: atom_id res chain seq x y z
N ALA A 1 14.50 -9.69 -4.50
CA ALA A 1 14.01 -8.35 -4.90
C ALA A 1 12.58 -8.37 -5.47
N LEU A 2 12.17 -9.38 -6.25
CA LEU A 2 10.86 -9.41 -6.95
C LEU A 2 9.60 -9.26 -6.05
N ARG A 3 9.64 -9.81 -4.83
CA ARG A 3 8.54 -9.67 -3.86
C ARG A 3 8.21 -8.21 -3.57
N HIS A 4 9.24 -7.38 -3.34
CA HIS A 4 9.06 -5.96 -3.03
C HIS A 4 8.63 -5.17 -4.26
N THR A 5 9.21 -5.44 -5.43
CA THR A 5 8.83 -4.76 -6.68
C THR A 5 7.41 -5.10 -7.14
N PHE A 6 6.83 -6.21 -6.64
CA PHE A 6 5.42 -6.56 -6.86
C PHE A 6 4.48 -5.97 -5.80
N ALA A 7 4.87 -6.04 -4.52
CA ALA A 7 3.98 -5.73 -3.40
C ALA A 7 3.55 -4.25 -3.34
N THR A 8 4.48 -3.31 -3.57
CA THR A 8 4.15 -1.87 -3.51
C THR A 8 3.18 -1.45 -4.62
N PRO A 9 3.40 -1.76 -5.92
CA PRO A 9 2.42 -1.45 -6.95
C PRO A 9 1.06 -2.13 -6.74
N TYR A 10 1.05 -3.34 -6.17
CA TYR A 10 -0.20 -4.06 -5.87
C TYR A 10 -1.09 -3.28 -4.90
N LEU A 11 -0.53 -2.79 -3.79
CA LEU A 11 -1.29 -2.02 -2.79
C LEU A 11 -1.65 -0.61 -3.27
N ASN A 12 -0.83 -0.01 -4.14
CA ASN A 12 -1.19 1.25 -4.78
C ASN A 12 -2.41 1.10 -5.69
N ALA A 13 -2.55 -0.04 -6.38
CA ALA A 13 -3.70 -0.35 -7.23
C ALA A 13 -4.91 -0.89 -6.44
N ASN A 14 -4.67 -1.56 -5.31
CA ASN A 14 -5.68 -2.16 -4.44
C ASN A 14 -5.48 -1.68 -3.00
N PRO A 15 -5.87 -0.43 -2.69
CA PRO A 15 -5.78 0.08 -1.34
C PRO A 15 -6.50 -0.86 -0.36
N ASP A 16 -5.91 -1.03 0.83
CA ASP A 16 -6.45 -1.85 1.93
C ASP A 16 -6.50 -3.37 1.71
N ASP A 17 -6.09 -3.91 0.54
CA ASP A 17 -6.06 -5.36 0.29
C ASP A 17 -4.78 -6.06 0.76
N LEU A 18 -4.45 -5.86 2.04
CA LEU A 18 -3.27 -6.49 2.66
C LEU A 18 -3.41 -8.02 2.76
N ARG A 19 -4.66 -8.50 2.88
CA ARG A 19 -4.98 -9.94 2.93
C ARG A 19 -4.76 -10.60 1.58
N GLY A 20 -5.19 -9.99 0.49
CA GLY A 20 -4.93 -10.49 -0.87
C GLY A 20 -3.44 -10.52 -1.17
N LEU A 21 -2.71 -9.45 -0.82
CA LEU A 21 -1.25 -9.43 -0.94
C LEU A 21 -0.58 -10.59 -0.20
N ALA A 22 -0.93 -10.83 1.06
CA ALA A 22 -0.38 -11.93 1.84
C ALA A 22 -0.64 -13.29 1.18
N ARG A 23 -1.85 -13.49 0.65
CA ARG A 23 -2.24 -14.74 -0.03
C ARG A 23 -1.45 -14.96 -1.33
N LEU A 24 -1.28 -13.92 -2.14
CA LEU A 24 -0.50 -13.95 -3.38
C LEU A 24 0.98 -14.26 -3.13
N LEU A 25 1.51 -13.80 -2.02
CA LEU A 25 2.90 -14.05 -1.61
C LEU A 25 3.09 -15.36 -0.83
N GLY A 26 2.01 -16.08 -0.53
CA GLY A 26 2.04 -17.34 0.23
C GLY A 26 2.29 -17.16 1.73
N HIS A 27 1.98 -15.98 2.29
CA HIS A 27 2.18 -15.68 3.71
C HIS A 27 0.93 -16.05 4.52
N ALA A 28 1.12 -16.86 5.57
CA ALA A 28 0.09 -17.19 6.54
C ALA A 28 -0.18 -16.08 7.56
N SER A 29 0.76 -15.14 7.72
CA SER A 29 0.68 -14.01 8.64
C SER A 29 0.70 -12.69 7.89
N LEU A 30 -0.13 -11.73 8.30
CA LEU A 30 -0.11 -10.37 7.75
C LEU A 30 1.11 -9.58 8.19
N ASN A 31 1.74 -9.95 9.31
CA ASN A 31 2.89 -9.23 9.85
C ASN A 31 4.05 -9.16 8.84
N THR A 32 4.17 -10.15 7.95
CA THR A 32 5.24 -10.18 6.94
C THR A 32 5.01 -9.24 5.76
N VAL A 33 3.80 -8.69 5.61
CA VAL A 33 3.44 -7.75 4.54
C VAL A 33 3.07 -6.36 5.07
N MET A 34 2.97 -6.17 6.38
CA MET A 34 2.72 -4.86 7.01
C MET A 34 3.74 -3.79 6.61
N VAL A 35 4.98 -4.18 6.29
CA VAL A 35 6.02 -3.25 5.82
C VAL A 35 5.60 -2.44 4.57
N TYR A 36 4.61 -2.91 3.81
CA TYR A 36 4.13 -2.22 2.62
C TYR A 36 2.97 -1.25 2.89
N THR A 37 2.52 -1.10 4.15
CA THR A 37 1.45 -0.17 4.50
C THR A 37 1.95 1.18 5.01
N GLU A 38 3.26 1.34 5.18
CA GLU A 38 3.85 2.61 5.62
C GLU A 38 3.81 3.62 4.46
N PRO A 39 3.03 4.72 4.60
CA PRO A 39 3.02 5.76 3.58
C PRO A 39 4.36 6.50 3.59
N ASN A 40 4.87 6.80 2.41
CA ASN A 40 6.03 7.68 2.28
C ASN A 40 5.58 9.17 2.24
N LEU A 41 6.54 10.09 2.26
CA LEU A 41 6.26 11.53 2.28
C LEU A 41 5.49 12.02 1.04
N GLU A 42 5.75 11.43 -0.13
CA GLU A 42 5.05 11.74 -1.37
C GLU A 42 3.58 11.30 -1.29
N ASP A 43 3.31 10.09 -0.77
CA ASP A 43 1.95 9.59 -0.55
C ASP A 43 1.16 10.53 0.39
N LEU A 44 1.80 11.01 1.46
CA LEU A 44 1.17 11.96 2.39
C LEU A 44 0.85 13.29 1.71
N THR A 45 1.79 13.82 0.92
CA THR A 45 1.62 15.08 0.19
C THR A 45 0.46 14.99 -0.80
N GLN A 46 0.40 13.92 -1.60
CA GLN A 46 -0.69 13.69 -2.56
C GLN A 46 -2.05 13.51 -1.89
N ARG A 47 -2.09 12.90 -0.70
CA ARG A 47 -3.33 12.74 0.08
C ARG A 47 -3.82 14.09 0.62
N MET A 48 -2.90 14.95 1.09
CA MET A 48 -3.24 16.31 1.53
C MET A 48 -3.80 17.15 0.37
N GLU A 49 -3.14 17.13 -0.79
CA GLU A 49 -3.62 17.85 -1.99
C GLU A 49 -5.04 17.40 -2.40
N ARG A 50 -5.33 16.10 -2.35
CA ARG A 50 -6.67 15.58 -2.63
C ARG A 50 -7.72 16.07 -1.62
N VAL A 51 -7.36 16.22 -0.36
CA VAL A 51 -8.27 16.75 0.69
C VAL A 51 -8.54 18.23 0.46
N GLU A 52 -7.53 19.01 0.08
CA GLU A 52 -7.68 20.44 -0.22
C GLU A 52 -8.60 20.68 -1.44
N ILE A 53 -8.49 19.83 -2.48
CA ILE A 53 -9.35 19.91 -3.67
C ILE A 53 -10.80 19.50 -3.37
N ALA A 54 -11.02 18.47 -2.55
CA ALA A 54 -12.37 17.97 -2.23
C ALA A 54 -13.14 18.86 -1.22
N GLY A 55 -12.46 19.80 -0.57
CA GLY A 55 -13.04 20.73 0.41
C GLY A 55 -13.51 22.08 -0.15
N ASN A 56 -13.26 22.36 -1.44
CA ASN A 56 -13.71 23.56 -2.17
C ASN A 56 -14.82 23.24 -3.18
#